data_AF-A0A9W4I499-F1
#
_entry.id   AF-A0A9W4I499-F1
#
_cell.length_a   1.000
_cell.length_b   1.000
_cell.length_c   1.000
_cell.angle_alpha   90.00
_cell.angle_beta   90.00
_cell.angle_gamma   90.00
#
_symmetry.space_group_name_H-M   'P 1'
#
loop_
_entity.id
_entity.type
_entity.pdbx_description
1 polymer ?
#
loop_
_entity_poly.entity_id
_entity_poly.type
_entity_poly.pdbx_seq_one_letter_code
_entity_poly.pdbx_strand_id
1 'polypeptide(L)'
;LQQHGLLDENCPNVDLHRKCGNDERHHITREGLVQQLNQQLNKDLDHYCTPLGDCGAWTSGAPFKIVCARYGYTVIGKGTTDRLWKEVSNEAMIYRILQKAQGSAVPVFLGTIDLAMTYFLHGAGEIRHMLLMAWGGEKISRLELPVDLDYEFRRSREEIHSLGVVHGDLNDGNLLWNSELKRILIIDFHDVTLNPGLKKKSRASKRKSFEPQYRERKRLQMASV
;
A
#
# COMPACT_ATOMS: atom_id res chain seq x y z
N LEU A 1 -0.47 10.49 5.18
CA LEU A 1 -1.69 10.64 4.32
C LEU A 1 -2.87 9.71 4.68
N GLN A 2 -2.67 8.41 4.95
CA GLN A 2 -3.79 7.46 5.13
C GLN A 2 -4.67 7.66 6.40
N GLN A 3 -4.19 8.38 7.42
CA GLN A 3 -4.89 8.49 8.72
C GLN A 3 -4.88 9.92 9.30
N HIS A 4 -4.74 10.98 8.49
CA HIS A 4 -4.45 12.34 9.00
C HIS A 4 -3.26 12.36 9.99
N GLY A 5 -2.26 11.51 9.69
CA GLY A 5 -1.04 11.39 10.47
C GLY A 5 -0.23 12.67 10.44
N LEU A 6 0.77 12.71 11.33
CA LEU A 6 1.72 13.80 11.40
C LEU A 6 2.47 13.95 10.06
N LEU A 7 2.85 15.19 9.74
CA LEU A 7 3.76 15.44 8.64
C LEU A 7 5.13 14.83 8.95
N ASP A 8 5.80 14.36 7.91
CA ASP A 8 7.21 14.03 8.01
C ASP A 8 8.02 15.32 7.87
N GLU A 9 8.62 15.75 8.98
CA GLU A 9 9.47 16.94 9.06
C GLU A 9 10.73 16.83 8.17
N ASN A 10 11.14 15.62 7.80
CA ASN A 10 12.27 15.39 6.90
C ASN A 10 11.86 15.43 5.42
N CYS A 11 10.56 15.55 5.12
CA CYS A 11 10.10 15.62 3.74
C CYS A 11 10.58 16.94 3.11
N PRO A 12 11.26 16.92 1.96
CA PRO A 12 11.72 18.14 1.29
C PRO A 12 10.55 19.03 0.83
N ASN A 13 9.35 18.46 0.71
CA ASN A 13 8.12 19.16 0.35
C ASN A 13 7.20 19.42 1.55
N VAL A 14 7.70 19.29 2.80
CA VAL A 14 6.89 19.43 4.01
C VAL A 14 6.13 20.76 4.06
N ASP A 15 6.75 21.84 3.62
CA ASP A 15 6.11 23.16 3.58
C ASP A 15 4.98 23.26 2.55
N LEU A 16 5.02 22.46 1.48
CA LEU A 16 3.91 22.36 0.51
C LEU A 16 2.75 21.52 1.08
N HIS A 17 3.03 20.66 2.06
CA HIS A 17 1.99 19.92 2.78
C HIS A 17 1.29 20.80 3.81
N ARG A 18 2.01 21.78 4.37
CA ARG A 18 1.50 22.80 5.30
C ARG A 18 0.74 23.87 4.51
N LYS A 19 -0.50 24.14 4.89
CA LYS A 19 -1.25 25.26 4.32
C LYS A 19 -1.06 26.53 5.16
N CYS A 20 -0.86 26.35 6.47
CA CYS A 20 -0.49 27.38 7.45
C CYS A 20 0.69 26.86 8.28
N GLY A 21 1.64 27.73 8.64
CA GLY A 21 2.96 27.35 9.18
C GLY A 21 3.03 26.49 10.45
N ASN A 22 1.91 26.28 11.15
CA ASN A 22 1.82 25.44 12.35
C ASN A 22 1.01 24.15 12.16
N ASP A 23 0.62 23.80 10.93
CA ASP A 23 -0.15 22.57 10.69
C ASP A 23 0.76 21.33 10.79
N GLU A 24 0.63 20.56 11.87
CA GLU A 24 1.40 19.32 12.08
C GLU A 24 0.83 18.11 11.32
N ARG A 25 -0.29 18.26 10.59
CA ARG A 25 -1.03 17.15 9.96
C ARG A 25 -1.31 17.40 8.48
N HIS A 26 -1.47 16.32 7.73
CA HIS A 26 -1.92 16.40 6.35
C HIS A 26 -3.34 17.00 6.24
N HIS A 27 -3.46 18.13 5.55
CA HIS A 27 -4.74 18.81 5.32
C HIS A 27 -5.62 18.14 4.26
N ILE A 28 -5.02 17.32 3.39
CA ILE A 28 -5.73 16.58 2.35
C ILE A 28 -5.96 15.13 2.77
N THR A 29 -7.18 14.66 2.55
CA THR A 29 -7.51 13.23 2.67
C THR A 29 -6.93 12.46 1.49
N ARG A 30 -6.84 11.13 1.62
CA ARG A 30 -6.48 10.25 0.49
C ARG A 30 -7.45 10.44 -0.68
N GLU A 31 -8.75 10.47 -0.39
CA GLU A 31 -9.81 10.62 -1.39
C GLU A 31 -9.73 11.99 -2.08
N GLY A 32 -9.45 13.04 -1.30
CA GLY A 32 -9.21 14.39 -1.82
C GLY A 32 -7.99 14.45 -2.72
N LEU A 33 -6.90 13.75 -2.36
CA LEU A 33 -5.71 13.67 -3.21
C LEU A 33 -6.00 12.98 -4.54
N VAL A 34 -6.67 11.83 -4.50
CA VAL A 34 -7.05 11.09 -5.71
C VAL A 34 -7.96 11.93 -6.61
N GLN A 35 -8.98 12.57 -6.05
CA GLN A 35 -9.88 13.46 -6.80
C GLN A 35 -9.12 14.61 -7.45
N GLN A 36 -8.21 15.23 -6.70
CA GLN A 36 -7.43 16.34 -7.20
C GLN A 36 -6.44 15.92 -8.29
N LEU A 37 -5.75 14.79 -8.12
CA LEU A 37 -4.87 14.25 -9.15
C LEU A 37 -5.65 13.96 -10.43
N ASN A 38 -6.84 13.37 -10.33
CA ASN A 38 -7.68 13.13 -11.49
C ASN A 38 -8.07 14.45 -12.21
N GLN A 39 -8.52 15.45 -11.45
CA GLN A 39 -8.86 16.76 -12.01
C GLN A 39 -7.67 17.47 -12.65
N GLN A 40 -6.49 17.37 -12.05
CA GLN A 40 -5.27 17.98 -12.55
C GLN A 40 -4.81 17.32 -13.85
N LEU A 41 -4.72 15.99 -13.88
CA LEU A 41 -4.27 15.24 -15.06
C LEU A 41 -5.23 15.38 -16.25
N ASN A 42 -6.53 15.60 -15.98
CA ASN A 42 -7.50 15.91 -17.03
C ASN A 42 -7.39 17.33 -17.61
N LYS A 43 -6.65 18.22 -16.95
CA LYS A 43 -6.37 19.57 -17.45
C LYS A 43 -5.01 19.67 -18.13
N ASP A 44 -4.01 19.05 -17.51
CA ASP A 44 -2.61 19.11 -17.93
C ASP A 44 -1.90 17.83 -17.51
N LEU A 45 -1.73 16.94 -18.48
CA LEU A 45 -1.14 15.64 -18.25
C LEU A 45 0.39 15.70 -18.40
N ASP A 46 0.88 16.42 -19.42
CA ASP A 46 2.28 16.42 -19.83
C ASP A 46 3.23 16.99 -18.76
N HIS A 47 2.79 18.00 -17.99
CA HIS A 47 3.65 18.64 -16.98
C HIS A 47 3.75 17.86 -15.66
N TYR A 48 2.74 17.03 -15.35
CA TYR A 48 2.61 16.44 -14.02
C TYR A 48 2.63 14.90 -14.00
N CYS A 49 2.73 14.28 -15.18
CA CYS A 49 2.78 12.84 -15.34
C CYS A 49 3.97 12.48 -16.23
N THR A 50 4.92 11.74 -15.69
CA THR A 50 6.13 11.32 -16.41
C THR A 50 6.18 9.79 -16.46
N PRO A 51 6.20 9.16 -17.63
CA PRO A 51 6.37 7.71 -17.73
C PRO A 51 7.73 7.29 -17.16
N LEU A 52 7.77 6.13 -16.50
CA LEU A 52 8.97 5.57 -15.89
C LEU A 52 9.40 4.29 -16.61
N GLY A 53 10.68 4.20 -16.95
CA GLY A 53 11.29 2.98 -17.54
C GLY A 53 11.07 2.81 -19.05
N ASP A 54 11.58 1.71 -19.57
CA ASP A 54 11.63 1.43 -21.01
C ASP A 54 10.34 0.79 -21.53
N CYS A 55 9.85 1.29 -22.66
CA CYS A 55 8.48 1.09 -23.10
C CYS A 55 8.07 -0.30 -23.62
N GLY A 56 8.99 -1.26 -23.59
CA GLY A 56 8.82 -2.55 -24.28
C GLY A 56 8.39 -3.74 -23.43
N ALA A 57 8.26 -3.62 -22.10
CA ALA A 57 8.19 -4.79 -21.20
C ALA A 57 6.92 -4.90 -20.34
N TRP A 58 5.92 -4.03 -20.52
CA TRP A 58 4.79 -3.96 -19.58
C TRP A 58 3.61 -4.80 -20.04
N THR A 59 3.41 -5.95 -19.39
CA THR A 59 2.27 -6.85 -19.63
C THR A 59 0.99 -6.35 -18.96
N SER A 60 1.10 -5.66 -17.81
CA SER A 60 -0.05 -5.27 -16.96
C SER A 60 -0.24 -3.75 -16.82
N GLY A 61 0.68 -2.92 -17.32
CA GLY A 61 0.57 -1.45 -17.32
C GLY A 61 1.91 -0.72 -17.16
N ALA A 62 1.97 0.52 -17.65
CA ALA A 62 3.17 1.35 -17.58
C ALA A 62 3.21 2.17 -16.28
N PRO A 63 4.35 2.24 -15.57
CA PRO A 63 4.47 3.07 -14.38
C PRO A 63 4.69 4.55 -14.74
N PHE A 64 4.12 5.44 -13.96
CA PHE A 64 4.17 6.89 -14.10
C PHE A 64 4.54 7.53 -12.77
N LYS A 65 5.42 8.52 -12.79
CA LYS A 65 5.58 9.47 -11.70
C LYS A 65 4.53 10.56 -11.87
N ILE A 66 3.72 10.77 -10.83
CA ILE A 66 2.67 11.78 -10.84
C ILE A 66 2.92 12.76 -9.69
N VAL A 67 2.92 14.06 -9.99
CA VAL A 67 3.14 15.13 -9.00
C VAL A 67 1.87 15.93 -8.78
N CYS A 68 1.41 16.03 -7.54
CA CYS A 68 0.31 16.90 -7.14
C CYS A 68 0.82 18.35 -7.05
N ALA A 69 0.39 19.21 -7.98
CA ALA A 69 0.89 20.58 -8.10
C ALA A 69 0.62 21.42 -6.84
N ARG A 70 -0.55 21.24 -6.20
CA ARG A 70 -1.00 22.09 -5.08
C ARG A 70 -0.29 21.79 -3.77
N TYR A 71 0.08 20.53 -3.54
CA TYR A 71 0.55 20.07 -2.24
C TYR A 71 1.91 19.36 -2.30
N GLY A 72 2.53 19.29 -3.48
CA GLY A 72 3.86 18.70 -3.68
C GLY A 72 3.96 17.19 -3.48
N TYR A 73 2.84 16.48 -3.27
CA TYR A 73 2.86 15.02 -3.15
C TYR A 73 3.28 14.37 -4.46
N THR A 74 4.24 13.45 -4.39
CA THR A 74 4.59 12.59 -5.52
C THR A 74 4.04 11.20 -5.27
N VAL A 75 3.39 10.63 -6.29
CA VAL A 75 2.79 9.29 -6.25
C VAL A 75 3.17 8.53 -7.50
N ILE A 76 2.99 7.21 -7.47
CA ILE A 76 3.18 6.33 -8.62
C ILE A 76 1.82 5.94 -9.16
N GLY A 77 1.65 6.13 -10.47
CA GLY A 77 0.51 5.66 -11.24
C GLY A 77 0.90 4.45 -12.07
N LYS A 78 0.23 3.31 -11.91
CA LYS A 78 0.30 2.22 -12.88
C LYS A 78 -0.82 2.44 -13.91
N GLY A 79 -0.46 2.97 -15.07
CA GLY A 79 -1.37 3.31 -16.14
C GLY A 79 -1.63 2.14 -17.08
N THR A 80 -2.89 1.98 -17.49
CA THR A 80 -3.33 0.91 -18.36
C THR A 80 -4.44 1.35 -19.32
N THR A 81 -4.69 0.50 -20.31
CA THR A 81 -5.68 0.71 -21.37
C THR A 81 -7.04 0.14 -20.97
N ASP A 82 -8.13 0.59 -21.60
CA ASP A 82 -9.49 0.07 -21.36
C ASP A 82 -9.58 -1.45 -21.52
N ARG A 83 -8.79 -2.01 -22.46
CA ARG A 83 -8.75 -3.45 -22.75
C ARG A 83 -8.25 -4.26 -21.56
N LEU A 84 -7.22 -3.76 -20.87
CA LEU A 84 -6.58 -4.45 -19.74
C LEU A 84 -7.20 -4.04 -18.38
N TRP A 85 -8.00 -2.97 -18.34
CA TRP A 85 -8.55 -2.46 -17.10
C TRP A 85 -9.39 -3.47 -16.32
N LYS A 86 -10.12 -4.34 -17.01
CA LYS A 86 -10.90 -5.41 -16.35
C LYS A 86 -10.02 -6.36 -15.52
N GLU A 87 -8.79 -6.60 -15.95
CA GLU A 87 -7.83 -7.43 -15.25
C GLU A 87 -7.12 -6.63 -14.15
N VAL A 88 -6.62 -5.44 -14.49
CA VAL A 88 -5.84 -4.58 -13.58
C VAL A 88 -6.68 -4.02 -12.43
N SER A 89 -7.98 -3.76 -12.64
CA SER A 89 -8.86 -3.28 -11.57
C SER A 89 -9.05 -4.29 -10.43
N ASN A 90 -8.84 -5.60 -10.69
CA ASN A 90 -8.83 -6.61 -9.62
C ASN A 90 -7.66 -6.40 -8.65
N GLU A 91 -6.53 -5.84 -9.12
CA GLU A 91 -5.37 -5.53 -8.28
C GLU A 91 -5.76 -4.54 -7.16
N ALA A 92 -6.64 -3.57 -7.46
CA ALA A 92 -7.17 -2.64 -6.46
C ALA A 92 -7.93 -3.36 -5.34
N MET A 93 -8.60 -4.48 -5.62
CA MET A 93 -9.23 -5.31 -4.59
C MET A 93 -8.17 -5.98 -3.71
N ILE A 94 -7.08 -6.47 -4.29
CA ILE A 94 -6.00 -7.11 -3.52
C ILE A 94 -5.35 -6.11 -2.57
N TYR A 95 -5.05 -4.88 -3.02
CA TYR A 95 -4.55 -3.85 -2.11
C TYR A 95 -5.51 -3.54 -0.95
N ARG A 96 -6.83 -3.60 -1.18
CA ARG A 96 -7.83 -3.45 -0.10
C ARG A 96 -7.77 -4.61 0.89
N ILE A 97 -7.57 -5.85 0.43
CA ILE A 97 -7.37 -7.00 1.32
C ILE A 97 -6.08 -6.83 2.13
N LEU A 98 -5.02 -6.33 1.47
CA LEU A 98 -3.70 -6.09 2.05
C LEU A 98 -3.60 -4.77 2.85
N GLN A 99 -4.71 -4.15 3.25
CA GLN A 99 -4.71 -2.87 3.96
C GLN A 99 -3.77 -2.86 5.18
N LYS A 100 -3.65 -3.98 5.90
CA LYS A 100 -2.76 -4.09 7.07
C LYS A 100 -1.27 -4.19 6.75
N ALA A 101 -0.92 -4.57 5.52
CA ALA A 101 0.45 -4.69 5.05
C ALA A 101 0.92 -3.43 4.29
N GLN A 102 0.03 -2.47 4.04
CA GLN A 102 0.37 -1.23 3.34
C GLN A 102 1.29 -0.35 4.19
N GLY A 103 2.40 0.10 3.59
CA GLY A 103 3.46 0.81 4.31
C GLY A 103 4.35 -0.10 5.17
N SER A 104 4.26 -1.43 4.95
CA SER A 104 5.10 -2.43 5.59
C SER A 104 5.64 -3.43 4.55
N ALA A 105 4.79 -4.31 4.00
CA ALA A 105 5.19 -5.29 2.99
C ALA A 105 4.71 -4.95 1.57
N VAL A 106 3.78 -4.00 1.42
CA VAL A 106 3.31 -3.50 0.12
C VAL A 106 3.20 -1.97 0.13
N PRO A 107 3.27 -1.29 -1.03
CA PRO A 107 3.08 0.15 -1.09
C PRO A 107 1.71 0.58 -0.58
N VAL A 108 1.63 1.83 -0.13
CA VAL A 108 0.36 2.44 0.28
C VAL A 108 -0.50 2.70 -0.96
N PHE A 109 -1.65 2.03 -1.05
CA PHE A 109 -2.60 2.21 -2.14
C PHE A 109 -3.52 3.40 -1.87
N LEU A 110 -3.53 4.35 -2.81
CA LEU A 110 -4.29 5.59 -2.70
C LEU A 110 -5.66 5.45 -3.32
N GLY A 111 -5.76 4.82 -4.50
CA GLY A 111 -7.02 4.64 -5.20
C GLY A 111 -6.81 4.45 -6.69
N THR A 112 -7.88 4.68 -7.46
CA THR A 112 -7.88 4.59 -8.92
C THR A 112 -8.32 5.91 -9.51
N ILE A 113 -7.84 6.23 -10.71
CA ILE A 113 -8.31 7.37 -11.48
C ILE A 113 -8.62 6.95 -12.91
N ASP A 114 -9.60 7.63 -13.49
CA ASP A 114 -10.03 7.46 -14.87
C ASP A 114 -9.84 8.79 -15.59
N LEU A 115 -8.94 8.81 -16.57
CA LEU A 115 -8.64 9.96 -17.38
C LEU A 115 -9.75 10.17 -18.41
N ALA A 116 -10.20 11.41 -18.52
CA ALA A 116 -11.11 11.85 -19.57
C ALA A 116 -10.40 11.84 -20.94
N MET A 117 -9.13 12.25 -20.96
CA MET A 117 -8.28 12.27 -22.14
C MET A 117 -7.39 11.03 -22.20
N THR A 118 -7.17 10.50 -23.41
CA THR A 118 -6.26 9.38 -23.63
C THR A 118 -4.82 9.86 -23.64
N TYR A 119 -3.95 9.23 -22.86
CA TYR A 119 -2.51 9.41 -22.97
C TYR A 119 -1.90 8.34 -23.87
N PHE A 120 -1.38 8.75 -25.02
CA PHE A 120 -0.76 7.84 -25.98
C PHE A 120 0.71 7.61 -25.61
N LEU A 121 0.98 6.50 -24.95
CA LEU A 121 2.34 6.08 -24.66
C LEU A 121 2.80 5.06 -25.70
N HIS A 122 3.87 5.38 -26.42
CA HIS A 122 4.46 4.47 -27.40
C HIS A 122 4.81 3.13 -26.75
N GLY A 123 4.42 2.01 -27.34
CA GLY A 123 4.62 0.66 -26.80
C GLY A 123 3.57 0.20 -25.76
N ALA A 124 2.93 1.11 -25.04
CA ALA A 124 1.92 0.77 -24.02
C ALA A 124 0.46 1.01 -24.47
N GLY A 125 0.25 1.92 -25.45
CA GLY A 125 -1.05 2.21 -26.04
C GLY A 125 -1.79 3.36 -25.38
N GLU A 126 -3.13 3.28 -25.43
CA GLU A 126 -4.07 4.31 -24.99
C GLU A 126 -4.32 4.25 -23.47
N ILE A 127 -3.47 4.93 -22.70
CA ILE A 127 -3.59 4.93 -21.24
C ILE A 127 -4.76 5.81 -20.81
N ARG A 128 -5.72 5.20 -20.11
CA ARG A 128 -6.94 5.85 -19.63
C ARG A 128 -7.24 5.60 -18.16
N HIS A 129 -6.76 4.49 -17.61
CA HIS A 129 -6.99 4.12 -16.22
C HIS A 129 -5.66 4.04 -15.48
N MET A 130 -5.61 4.50 -14.23
CA MET A 130 -4.39 4.37 -13.42
C MET A 130 -4.70 3.89 -11.99
N LEU A 131 -3.89 2.97 -11.49
CA LEU A 131 -3.80 2.66 -10.06
C LEU A 131 -2.81 3.61 -9.40
N LEU A 132 -3.21 4.30 -8.34
CA LEU A 132 -2.37 5.24 -7.62
C LEU A 132 -1.85 4.62 -6.31
N MET A 133 -0.55 4.70 -6.11
CA MET A 133 0.15 4.20 -4.92
C MET A 133 1.28 5.14 -4.49
N ALA A 134 1.70 5.04 -3.24
CA ALA A 134 2.91 5.69 -2.77
C ALA A 134 4.15 5.06 -3.43
N TRP A 135 5.28 5.79 -3.36
CA TRP A 135 6.56 5.25 -3.79
C TRP A 135 6.90 3.95 -3.05
N GLY A 136 7.25 2.91 -3.82
CA GLY A 136 7.55 1.57 -3.29
C GLY A 136 9.03 1.32 -3.01
N GLY A 137 9.92 2.25 -3.36
CA GLY A 137 11.36 2.05 -3.30
C GLY A 137 11.99 1.77 -4.66
N GLU A 138 13.24 1.32 -4.63
CA GLU A 138 14.05 1.11 -5.83
C GLU A 138 14.15 -0.37 -6.18
N LYS A 139 14.36 -0.67 -7.47
CA LYS A 139 14.59 -2.06 -7.91
C LYS A 139 15.85 -2.61 -7.26
N ILE A 140 15.74 -3.81 -6.68
CA ILE A 140 16.84 -4.47 -5.98
C ILE A 140 18.07 -4.64 -6.89
N SER A 141 17.86 -4.95 -8.18
CA SER A 141 18.93 -5.13 -9.16
C SER A 141 19.83 -3.91 -9.37
N ARG A 142 19.45 -2.73 -8.88
CA ARG A 142 20.23 -1.49 -8.98
C ARG A 142 21.06 -1.18 -7.73
N LEU A 143 20.97 -2.00 -6.69
CA LEU A 143 21.51 -1.67 -5.37
C LEU A 143 22.55 -2.69 -4.92
N GLU A 144 23.67 -2.19 -4.39
CA GLU A 144 24.59 -2.97 -3.58
C GLU A 144 24.18 -2.84 -2.11
N LEU A 145 23.47 -3.84 -1.59
CA LEU A 145 22.89 -3.77 -0.24
C LEU A 145 23.66 -4.66 0.74
N PRO A 146 24.06 -4.16 1.92
CA PRO A 146 24.70 -4.96 2.98
C PRO A 146 23.68 -5.72 3.85
N VAL A 147 22.48 -5.98 3.32
CA VAL A 147 21.35 -6.56 4.06
C VAL A 147 21.02 -7.96 3.56
N ASP A 148 20.55 -8.82 4.47
CA ASP A 148 19.99 -10.13 4.11
C ASP A 148 18.64 -9.94 3.38
N LEU A 149 18.71 -9.84 2.06
CA LEU A 149 17.55 -9.68 1.19
C LEU A 149 16.60 -10.87 1.27
N ASP A 150 17.12 -12.07 1.46
CA ASP A 150 16.31 -13.28 1.59
C ASP A 150 15.47 -13.24 2.87
N TYR A 151 16.03 -12.71 3.97
CA TYR A 151 15.28 -12.47 5.19
C TYR A 151 14.15 -11.48 5.00
N GLU A 152 14.42 -10.31 4.42
CA GLU A 152 13.38 -9.29 4.22
C GLU A 152 12.32 -9.74 3.22
N PHE A 153 12.72 -10.48 2.17
CA PHE A 153 11.81 -11.09 1.21
C PHE A 153 10.86 -12.07 1.89
N ARG A 154 11.40 -13.03 2.66
CA ARG A 154 10.57 -14.00 3.42
C ARG A 154 9.61 -13.29 4.36
N ARG A 155 10.11 -12.30 5.10
CA ARG A 155 9.31 -11.56 6.07
C ARG A 155 8.21 -10.75 5.38
N SER A 156 8.41 -10.19 4.19
CA SER A 156 7.35 -9.49 3.43
C SER A 156 6.34 -10.46 2.81
N ARG A 157 6.83 -11.58 2.27
CA ARG A 157 5.99 -12.65 1.71
C ARG A 157 5.10 -13.29 2.78
N GLU A 158 5.63 -13.57 3.97
CA GLU A 158 4.87 -14.12 5.09
C GLU A 158 3.76 -13.18 5.56
N GLU A 159 4.01 -11.87 5.54
CA GLU A 159 3.04 -10.86 5.93
C GLU A 159 1.82 -10.85 4.98
N ILE A 160 2.04 -10.80 3.66
CA ILE A 160 0.94 -10.89 2.68
C ILE A 160 0.25 -12.26 2.73
N HIS A 161 1.02 -13.34 2.92
CA HIS A 161 0.49 -14.69 3.03
C HIS A 161 -0.42 -14.84 4.25
N SER A 162 -0.06 -14.24 5.39
CA SER A 162 -0.88 -14.26 6.61
C SER A 162 -2.25 -13.58 6.44
N LEU A 163 -2.35 -12.63 5.49
CA LEU A 163 -3.60 -11.96 5.11
C LEU A 163 -4.43 -12.77 4.10
N GLY A 164 -3.94 -13.95 3.70
CA GLY A 164 -4.62 -14.86 2.77
C GLY A 164 -4.32 -14.58 1.31
N VAL A 165 -3.21 -13.88 0.99
CA VAL A 165 -2.81 -13.55 -0.37
C VAL A 165 -1.55 -14.33 -0.75
N VAL A 166 -1.65 -15.14 -1.80
CA VAL A 166 -0.51 -15.82 -2.41
C VAL A 166 -0.22 -15.17 -3.76
N HIS A 167 0.96 -14.58 -3.89
CA HIS A 167 1.39 -13.91 -5.13
C HIS A 167 1.96 -14.95 -6.11
N GLY A 168 1.43 -14.98 -7.34
CA GLY A 168 1.79 -15.95 -8.38
C GLY A 168 3.11 -15.63 -9.09
N ASP A 169 3.45 -14.34 -9.22
CA ASP A 169 4.62 -13.87 -9.97
C ASP A 169 5.63 -13.08 -9.11
N LEU A 170 6.30 -13.73 -8.17
CA LEU A 170 7.34 -13.10 -7.33
C LEU A 170 8.71 -13.17 -7.99
N ASN A 171 8.90 -12.37 -9.04
CA ASN A 171 10.21 -12.15 -9.66
C ASN A 171 10.85 -10.83 -9.18
N ASP A 172 12.14 -10.63 -9.45
CA ASP A 172 12.91 -9.43 -9.04
C ASP A 172 12.31 -8.11 -9.56
N GLY A 173 11.52 -8.15 -10.64
CA GLY A 173 10.80 -7.00 -11.18
C GLY A 173 9.67 -6.51 -10.28
N ASN A 174 9.12 -7.39 -9.43
CA ASN A 174 8.00 -7.12 -8.53
C ASN A 174 8.44 -6.91 -7.07
N LEU A 175 9.75 -6.81 -6.83
CA LEU A 175 10.36 -6.57 -5.52
C LEU A 175 11.09 -5.21 -5.53
N LEU A 176 10.67 -4.33 -4.62
CA LEU A 176 11.28 -3.01 -4.44
C LEU A 176 11.90 -2.90 -3.05
N TRP A 177 13.13 -2.40 -2.96
CA TRP A 177 13.76 -2.06 -1.70
C TRP A 177 13.37 -0.65 -1.27
N ASN A 178 12.69 -0.54 -0.13
CA ASN A 178 12.41 0.72 0.51
C ASN A 178 13.43 0.95 1.64
N SER A 179 14.32 1.94 1.45
CA SER A 179 15.39 2.27 2.39
C SER A 179 14.87 2.89 3.69
N GLU A 180 13.78 3.65 3.66
CA GLU A 180 13.16 4.28 4.83
C GLU A 180 12.57 3.22 5.77
N LEU A 181 11.87 2.24 5.20
CA LEU A 181 11.28 1.13 5.95
C LEU A 181 12.28 0.02 6.25
N LYS A 182 13.45 0.03 5.58
CA LYS A 182 14.44 -1.06 5.55
C LYS A 182 13.79 -2.40 5.23
N ARG A 183 13.02 -2.40 4.14
CA ARG A 183 12.01 -3.43 3.87
C ARG A 183 11.82 -3.64 2.39
N ILE A 184 11.59 -4.89 1.98
CA ILE A 184 11.16 -5.21 0.61
C ILE A 184 9.65 -4.98 0.51
N LEU A 185 9.23 -4.12 -0.41
CA LEU A 185 7.84 -3.95 -0.80
C LEU A 185 7.54 -4.78 -2.04
N ILE A 186 6.48 -5.58 -1.96
CA ILE A 186 5.97 -6.40 -3.06
C ILE A 186 4.93 -5.58 -3.84
N ILE A 187 5.04 -5.59 -5.16
CA ILE A 187 4.15 -4.89 -6.08
C ILE A 187 3.57 -5.85 -7.12
N ASP A 188 2.64 -5.35 -7.94
CA ASP A 188 2.05 -6.02 -9.09
C ASP A 188 1.25 -7.30 -8.79
N PHE A 189 0.11 -7.12 -8.13
CA PHE A 189 -0.79 -8.20 -7.72
C PHE A 189 -1.78 -8.65 -8.82
N HIS A 190 -1.35 -8.68 -10.08
CA HIS A 190 -2.21 -9.10 -11.20
C HIS A 190 -2.50 -10.62 -11.19
N ASP A 191 -1.53 -11.42 -10.71
CA ASP A 191 -1.67 -12.88 -10.54
C ASP A 191 -1.63 -13.24 -9.06
N VAL A 192 -2.81 -13.50 -8.49
CA VAL A 192 -2.98 -13.78 -7.06
C VAL A 192 -3.98 -14.90 -6.83
N THR A 193 -3.63 -15.81 -5.92
CA THR A 193 -4.55 -16.78 -5.34
C THR A 193 -4.93 -16.36 -3.91
N LEU A 194 -6.24 -16.31 -3.62
CA LEU A 194 -6.73 -16.04 -2.28
C LEU A 194 -6.90 -17.35 -1.49
N ASN A 195 -6.32 -17.41 -0.29
CA ASN A 195 -6.50 -18.51 0.65
C ASN A 195 -7.44 -18.09 1.81
N PRO A 196 -8.76 -18.31 1.68
CA PRO A 196 -9.74 -17.89 2.68
C PRO A 196 -9.61 -18.62 4.04
N GLY A 197 -8.84 -19.72 4.10
CA GLY A 197 -8.65 -20.52 5.31
C GLY A 197 -7.84 -19.85 6.43
N LEU A 198 -7.06 -18.81 6.12
CA LEU A 198 -6.17 -18.15 7.09
C LEU A 198 -6.87 -17.11 7.98
N LYS A 199 -8.09 -16.68 7.64
CA LYS A 199 -8.87 -15.66 8.40
C LYS A 199 -9.45 -16.15 9.75
N LYS A 200 -9.25 -17.40 10.16
CA LYS A 200 -9.93 -18.00 11.34
C LYS A 200 -9.14 -18.07 12.65
N LYS A 201 -7.90 -17.58 12.75
CA LYS A 201 -7.08 -17.74 13.97
C LYS A 201 -6.89 -16.47 14.83
N SER A 202 -7.92 -15.64 15.00
CA SER A 202 -7.83 -14.50 15.96
C SER A 202 -9.04 -14.28 16.88
N ARG A 203 -9.92 -15.28 17.05
CA ARG A 203 -10.95 -15.29 18.13
C ARG A 203 -11.19 -16.68 18.70
N ALA A 204 -10.18 -17.26 19.34
CA ALA A 204 -10.39 -18.37 20.28
C ALA A 204 -9.23 -18.44 21.26
N SER A 205 -9.28 -17.62 22.30
CA SER A 205 -8.52 -17.87 23.53
C SER A 205 -9.34 -17.41 24.73
N LYS A 206 -9.50 -18.34 25.67
CA LYS A 206 -10.16 -18.27 26.98
C LYS A 206 -11.69 -18.45 27.01
N ARG A 207 -12.12 -19.70 26.87
CA ARG A 207 -13.00 -20.34 27.86
C ARG A 207 -12.34 -21.62 28.35
N LYS A 208 -11.43 -21.51 29.33
CA LYS A 208 -11.22 -22.63 30.26
C LYS A 208 -12.31 -22.47 31.32
N SER A 209 -13.26 -23.39 31.32
CA SER A 209 -14.26 -23.57 32.36
C SER A 209 -13.55 -23.76 33.70
N PHE A 210 -13.64 -22.76 34.57
CA PHE A 210 -13.41 -22.93 36.01
C PHE A 210 -14.75 -23.32 36.62
N GLU A 211 -14.89 -24.58 36.99
CA GLU A 211 -15.99 -25.08 37.84
C GLU A 211 -15.86 -24.45 39.23
N PRO A 212 -16.88 -23.77 39.77
CA PRO A 212 -16.88 -23.34 41.16
C PRO A 212 -17.30 -24.53 42.04
N GLN A 213 -16.35 -25.14 42.75
CA GLN A 213 -16.67 -26.02 43.86
C GLN A 213 -17.28 -25.20 45.00
N TYR A 214 -18.57 -25.41 45.20
CA TYR A 214 -19.34 -24.95 46.35
C TYR A 214 -18.76 -25.59 47.62
N ARG A 215 -18.17 -24.80 48.52
CA ARG A 215 -17.91 -25.24 49.90
C ARG A 215 -18.43 -24.22 50.90
N GLU A 216 -19.33 -24.74 51.71
CA GLU A 216 -20.13 -24.16 52.77
C GLU A 216 -19.31 -23.36 53.79
N ARG A 217 -19.82 -22.18 54.16
CA ARG A 217 -19.35 -21.40 55.32
C ARG A 217 -19.94 -22.00 56.60
N LYS A 218 -19.12 -22.53 57.49
CA LYS A 218 -19.45 -22.63 58.93
C LYS A 218 -18.69 -21.55 59.70
N ARG A 219 -19.45 -20.66 60.34
CA ARG A 219 -19.02 -19.75 61.40
C ARG A 219 -18.70 -20.56 62.66
N LEU A 220 -17.70 -20.14 63.44
CA LEU A 220 -17.58 -20.17 64.91
C LEU A 220 -16.22 -19.52 65.25
N GLN A 221 -16.21 -18.25 65.66
CA GLN A 221 -16.14 -17.74 67.04
C GLN A 221 -14.74 -17.78 67.69
N MET A 222 -14.33 -16.56 68.03
CA MET A 222 -13.26 -16.04 68.89
C MET A 222 -12.66 -17.01 69.93
N ALA A 223 -11.34 -16.93 70.10
CA ALA A 223 -10.71 -17.14 71.39
C ALA A 223 -9.81 -15.93 71.68
N SER A 224 -10.08 -15.29 72.80
CA SER A 224 -9.24 -14.25 73.41
C SER A 224 -8.18 -14.91 74.28
N VAL A 225 -6.99 -14.28 74.28
CA VAL A 225 -5.80 -14.48 75.13
C VAL A 225 -4.94 -15.69 74.81
#